data_AF-A0A920UKJ6-F1
#
_entry.id   AF-A0A920UKJ6-F1
#
_cell.length_a   1.000
_cell.length_b   1.000
_cell.length_c   1.000
_cell.angle_alpha   90.00
_cell.angle_beta   90.00
_cell.angle_gamma   90.00
#
_symmetry.space_group_name_H-M   'P 1'
#
loop_
_entity.id
_entity.type
_entity.pdbx_description
1 polymer ?
#
loop_
_entity_poly.entity_id
_entity_poly.type
_entity_poly.pdbx_seq_one_letter_code
_entity_poly.pdbx_strand_id
1 'polypeptide(L)'
;MLIHSIIFLIFSLQNILTTFNIIFITFFYGIARTSDRISREALTQILIKKKDLRNASGIIRATMDFTKIISPVIGAMIYTNFGLNFSYFIISIFYIGSLIAIYPKKFKIDNKKLNLYKELLSGVKYLSENKTLISLISYAALVNFTVFTMANAYLPFISKNILNGDANDLGLLSAFTSIGALIGSIIISTKNFTNTPGKFLIIFIFIWHILMFGTSLFTIKTIIICLLILFGISGSVSMVNMSVLILSISTKNMIGRVIGIRQLAIFTLPIGLI
;
A
#
# COMPACT_ATOMS: atom_id res chain seq x y z
N MET A 1 4.88 13.09 10.04
CA MET A 1 5.84 11.97 10.11
C MET A 1 7.09 12.33 10.91
N LEU A 2 7.87 13.32 10.47
CA LEU A 2 9.04 13.81 11.22
C LEU A 2 8.72 14.21 12.67
N ILE A 3 7.63 14.97 12.89
CA ILE A 3 7.21 15.38 14.24
C ILE A 3 6.95 14.15 15.13
N HIS A 4 6.33 13.11 14.58
CA HIS A 4 6.08 11.88 15.32
C HIS A 4 7.38 11.14 15.68
N SER A 5 8.32 11.00 14.73
CA SER A 5 9.59 10.31 15.01
C SER A 5 10.43 11.05 16.04
N ILE A 6 10.39 12.39 16.04
CA ILE A 6 11.08 13.23 17.03
C ILE A 6 10.42 13.12 18.41
N ILE A 7 9.08 13.17 18.48
CA ILE A 7 8.36 12.98 19.76
C ILE A 7 8.66 11.60 20.34
N PHE A 8 8.63 10.55 19.52
CA PHE A 8 8.99 9.19 19.96
C PHE A 8 10.42 9.12 20.47
N LEU A 9 11.36 9.75 19.78
CA LEU A 9 12.77 9.80 20.18
C LEU A 9 12.94 10.51 21.54
N ILE A 10 12.29 11.67 21.73
CA ILE A 10 12.37 12.42 22.99
C ILE A 10 11.78 11.61 24.14
N PHE A 11 10.61 10.99 23.94
CA PHE A 11 9.95 10.20 24.99
C PHE A 11 10.75 8.95 25.33
N SER A 12 11.42 8.37 24.33
CA SER A 12 12.34 7.25 24.51
C SER A 12 13.59 7.63 25.30
N LEU A 13 14.21 8.78 24.99
CA LEU A 13 15.38 9.28 25.72
C LEU A 13 15.04 9.66 27.18
N GLN A 14 13.82 10.11 27.43
CA GLN A 14 13.35 10.46 28.77
C GLN A 14 12.84 9.24 29.56
N ASN A 15 12.78 8.04 28.97
CA ASN A 15 12.16 6.83 29.55
C ASN A 15 10.67 7.03 29.97
N ILE A 16 9.93 7.92 29.31
CA ILE A 16 8.51 8.22 29.59
C ILE A 16 7.58 7.45 28.61
N LEU A 17 8.09 6.37 28.00
CA LEU A 17 7.32 5.49 27.12
C LEU A 17 6.37 4.60 27.95
N THR A 18 5.30 5.19 28.47
CA THR A 18 4.17 4.44 29.03
C THR A 18 3.25 3.95 27.92
N THR A 19 2.53 2.85 28.17
CA THR A 19 1.54 2.29 27.24
C THR A 19 0.54 3.35 26.76
N PHE A 20 0.11 4.23 27.65
CA PHE A 20 -0.82 5.32 27.33
C PHE A 20 -0.21 6.33 26.34
N ASN A 21 1.05 6.75 26.55
CA ASN A 21 1.74 7.67 25.67
C ASN A 21 1.96 7.07 24.28
N ILE A 22 2.30 5.78 24.20
CA ILE A 22 2.45 5.07 22.93
C ILE A 22 1.13 5.05 22.15
N ILE A 23 0.01 4.73 22.82
CA ILE A 23 -1.32 4.72 22.20
C ILE A 23 -1.68 6.11 21.67
N PHE A 24 -1.46 7.15 22.49
CA PHE A 24 -1.77 8.52 22.10
C PHE A 24 -0.95 8.96 20.88
N ILE A 25 0.37 8.72 20.91
CA ILE A 25 1.27 9.11 19.81
C ILE A 25 0.96 8.31 18.52
N THR A 26 0.63 7.02 18.64
CA THR A 26 0.28 6.16 17.50
C THR A 26 -1.11 6.49 16.92
N PHE A 27 -2.04 6.98 17.73
CA PHE A 27 -3.34 7.49 17.28
C PHE A 27 -3.17 8.67 16.31
N PHE A 28 -2.44 9.72 16.72
CA PHE A 28 -2.16 10.87 15.84
C PHE A 28 -1.31 10.49 14.62
N TYR A 29 -0.42 9.52 14.78
CA TYR A 29 0.33 8.96 13.66
C TYR A 29 -0.59 8.32 12.62
N GLY A 30 -1.60 7.55 13.02
CA GLY A 30 -2.56 6.92 12.12
C GLY A 30 -3.30 7.94 11.25
N ILE A 31 -3.74 9.05 11.87
CA ILE A 31 -4.39 10.17 11.17
C ILE A 31 -3.42 10.77 10.15
N ALA A 32 -2.22 11.16 10.59
CA ALA A 32 -1.21 11.76 9.72
C ALA A 32 -0.76 10.82 8.59
N ARG A 33 -0.66 9.52 8.84
CA ARG A 33 -0.26 8.49 7.87
C ARG A 33 -1.24 8.34 6.74
N THR A 34 -2.52 8.43 7.05
CA THR A 34 -3.57 8.31 6.03
C THR A 34 -3.50 9.50 5.08
N SER A 35 -3.41 10.72 5.63
CA SER A 35 -3.24 11.94 4.84
C SER A 35 -1.97 11.92 4.01
N ASP A 36 -0.82 11.58 4.60
CA ASP A 36 0.47 11.48 3.91
C ASP A 36 0.42 10.50 2.73
N ARG A 37 -0.18 9.32 2.93
CA ARG A 37 -0.33 8.32 1.86
C ARG A 37 -1.18 8.86 0.70
N ILE A 38 -2.31 9.50 0.99
CA ILE A 38 -3.21 10.08 -0.02
C ILE A 38 -2.50 11.21 -0.77
N SER A 39 -1.89 12.15 -0.05
CA SER A 39 -1.20 13.29 -0.64
C SER A 39 -0.05 12.84 -1.52
N ARG A 40 0.79 11.91 -1.05
CA ARG A 40 1.91 11.38 -1.85
C ARG A 40 1.41 10.68 -3.10
N GLU A 41 0.39 9.84 -2.99
CA GLU A 41 -0.14 9.12 -4.14
C GLU A 41 -0.77 10.08 -5.16
N ALA A 42 -1.58 11.04 -4.72
CA ALA A 42 -2.19 12.03 -5.60
C ALA A 42 -1.14 12.93 -6.26
N LEU A 43 -0.20 13.48 -5.49
CA LEU A 43 0.85 14.38 -6.00
C LEU A 43 1.76 13.68 -7.00
N THR A 44 2.16 12.44 -6.69
CA THR A 44 3.02 11.67 -7.60
C THR A 44 2.31 11.51 -8.94
N GLN A 45 1.04 11.13 -8.94
CA GLN A 45 0.27 10.91 -10.16
C GLN A 45 -0.09 12.21 -10.92
N ILE A 46 -0.20 13.35 -10.25
CA ILE A 46 -0.38 14.67 -10.89
C ILE A 46 0.91 15.13 -11.61
N LEU A 47 2.07 14.82 -11.04
CA LEU A 47 3.38 15.24 -11.58
C LEU A 47 3.82 14.39 -12.78
N ILE A 48 3.30 13.18 -12.94
CA ILE A 48 3.67 12.27 -14.02
C ILE A 48 2.85 12.56 -15.29
N LYS A 49 3.51 12.60 -16.45
CA LYS A 49 2.82 12.73 -17.75
C LYS A 49 1.95 11.50 -18.00
N LYS A 50 0.76 11.67 -18.60
CA LYS A 50 -0.20 10.57 -18.86
C LYS A 50 0.44 9.33 -19.50
N LYS A 51 1.36 9.53 -20.44
CA LYS A 51 2.10 8.46 -21.14
C LYS A 51 3.01 7.62 -20.24
N ASP A 52 3.49 8.20 -19.14
CA ASP A 52 4.46 7.57 -18.24
C ASP A 52 3.79 7.04 -16.96
N LEU A 53 2.48 7.26 -16.77
CA LEU A 53 1.74 6.88 -15.55
C LEU A 53 1.87 5.40 -15.21
N ARG A 54 1.87 4.54 -16.22
CA ARG A 54 1.98 3.09 -16.03
C ARG A 54 3.37 2.69 -15.54
N ASN A 55 4.41 3.15 -16.23
CA ASN A 55 5.80 2.87 -15.86
C ASN A 55 6.09 3.43 -14.46
N ALA A 56 5.69 4.67 -14.20
CA ALA A 56 5.87 5.29 -12.90
C ALA A 56 5.07 4.59 -11.78
N SER A 57 3.80 4.23 -12.02
CA SER A 57 2.99 3.49 -11.03
C SER A 57 3.58 2.13 -10.71
N GLY A 58 4.13 1.44 -11.71
CA GLY A 58 4.77 0.16 -11.50
C GLY A 58 6.16 0.30 -10.84
N ILE A 59 6.95 1.34 -11.12
CA ILE A 59 8.19 1.64 -10.37
C ILE A 59 7.87 1.93 -8.90
N ILE A 60 6.88 2.78 -8.62
CA ILE A 60 6.45 3.08 -7.24
C ILE A 60 6.02 1.78 -6.53
N ARG A 61 5.26 0.94 -7.22
CA ARG A 61 4.85 -0.37 -6.70
C ARG A 61 6.05 -1.28 -6.44
N ALA A 62 7.01 -1.34 -7.36
CA ALA A 62 8.24 -2.09 -7.21
C ALA A 62 9.03 -1.62 -5.99
N THR A 63 9.22 -0.31 -5.82
CA THR A 63 9.89 0.25 -4.65
C THR A 63 9.17 -0.12 -3.36
N MET A 64 7.83 -0.08 -3.34
CA MET A 64 7.04 -0.49 -2.18
C MET A 64 7.21 -1.98 -1.86
N ASP A 65 7.11 -2.85 -2.85
CA ASP A 65 7.21 -4.30 -2.66
C ASP A 65 8.65 -4.70 -2.28
N PHE A 66 9.66 -4.06 -2.85
CA PHE A 66 11.07 -4.19 -2.43
C PHE A 66 11.28 -3.75 -0.98
N THR A 67 10.68 -2.61 -0.59
CA THR A 67 10.74 -2.12 0.79
C THR A 67 10.10 -3.11 1.77
N LYS A 68 8.99 -3.77 1.40
CA LYS A 68 8.35 -4.79 2.25
C LYS A 68 9.24 -5.99 2.51
N ILE A 69 10.08 -6.37 1.56
CA ILE A 69 11.01 -7.50 1.70
C ILE A 69 12.17 -7.12 2.64
N ILE A 70 12.75 -5.94 2.41
CA ILE A 70 14.02 -5.56 3.04
C ILE A 70 13.83 -4.87 4.40
N SER A 71 12.75 -4.10 4.55
CA SER A 71 12.53 -3.30 5.77
C SER A 71 12.41 -4.12 7.07
N PRO A 72 11.78 -5.32 7.12
CA PRO A 72 11.74 -6.10 8.36
C PRO A 72 13.14 -6.56 8.78
N VAL A 73 13.97 -7.00 7.83
CA VAL A 73 15.32 -7.50 8.10
C VAL A 73 16.23 -6.38 8.59
N ILE A 74 16.29 -5.27 7.84
CA ILE A 74 17.13 -4.12 8.21
C ILE A 74 16.60 -3.47 9.49
N GLY A 75 15.28 -3.33 9.63
CA GLY A 75 14.65 -2.74 10.81
C GLY A 75 14.90 -3.57 12.06
N ALA A 76 14.75 -4.89 11.99
CA ALA A 76 15.05 -5.78 13.11
C ALA A 76 16.54 -5.72 13.48
N MET A 77 17.45 -5.80 12.50
CA MET A 77 18.90 -5.75 12.74
C MET A 77 19.34 -4.43 13.41
N ILE A 78 18.82 -3.29 12.96
CA ILE A 78 19.12 -1.99 13.59
C ILE A 78 18.60 -1.97 15.03
N TYR A 79 17.37 -2.45 15.24
CA TYR A 79 16.75 -2.47 16.55
C TYR A 79 17.47 -3.40 17.53
N THR A 80 17.85 -4.62 17.12
CA THR A 80 18.53 -5.58 17.99
C THR A 80 19.93 -5.14 18.38
N ASN A 81 20.66 -4.51 17.46
CA ASN A 81 22.07 -4.18 17.68
C ASN A 81 22.26 -2.81 18.34
N PHE A 82 21.40 -1.84 18.04
CA PHE A 82 21.56 -0.44 18.48
C PHE A 82 20.40 0.08 19.33
N GLY A 83 19.36 -0.72 19.53
CA GLY A 83 18.22 -0.40 20.37
C GLY A 83 17.23 0.59 19.75
N LEU A 84 16.22 0.95 20.56
CA LEU A 84 15.10 1.80 20.18
C LEU A 84 15.53 3.22 19.82
N ASN A 85 16.40 3.83 20.64
CA ASN A 85 16.82 5.24 20.48
C ASN A 85 17.52 5.48 19.14
N PHE A 86 18.48 4.62 18.80
CA PHE A 86 19.23 4.76 17.54
C PHE A 86 18.35 4.51 16.31
N SER A 87 17.40 3.57 16.41
CA SER A 87 16.41 3.31 15.36
C SER A 87 15.59 4.57 15.02
N TYR A 88 15.04 5.24 16.04
CA TYR A 88 14.26 6.47 15.84
C TYR A 88 15.09 7.68 15.41
N PHE A 89 16.37 7.72 15.80
CA PHE A 89 17.31 8.72 15.32
C PHE A 89 17.53 8.61 13.81
N ILE A 90 17.81 7.39 13.30
CA ILE A 90 17.94 7.12 11.86
C ILE A 90 16.66 7.48 11.09
N ILE A 91 15.50 7.08 11.61
CA ILE A 91 14.19 7.41 11.01
C ILE A 91 14.02 8.93 10.87
N SER A 92 14.42 9.68 11.90
CA SER A 92 14.32 11.14 11.89
C SER A 92 15.23 11.77 10.83
N ILE A 93 16.46 11.26 10.66
CA ILE A 93 17.38 11.71 9.60
C ILE A 93 16.77 11.48 8.21
N PHE A 94 16.22 10.30 7.94
CA PHE A 94 15.56 10.03 6.65
C PHE A 94 14.38 10.97 6.39
N TYR A 95 13.59 11.29 7.42
CA TYR A 95 12.51 12.25 7.26
C TYR A 95 13.00 13.67 6.99
N ILE A 96 14.09 14.11 7.63
CA ILE A 96 14.73 15.39 7.32
C ILE A 96 15.18 15.42 5.85
N GLY A 97 15.87 14.36 5.39
CA GLY A 97 16.27 14.23 3.99
C GLY A 97 15.09 14.30 3.02
N SER A 98 13.97 13.67 3.36
CA SER A 98 12.75 13.72 2.55
C SER A 98 12.15 15.13 2.44
N LEU A 99 12.21 15.93 3.52
CA LEU A 99 11.76 17.32 3.51
C LEU A 99 12.63 18.20 2.64
N ILE A 100 13.96 18.05 2.74
CA ILE A 100 14.92 18.79 1.93
C ILE A 100 14.70 18.50 0.44
N ALA A 101 14.43 17.23 0.08
CA ALA A 101 14.14 16.85 -1.31
C ALA A 101 12.85 17.44 -1.88
N ILE A 102 11.85 17.73 -1.02
CA ILE A 102 10.55 18.29 -1.42
C ILE A 102 10.59 19.82 -1.46
N TYR A 103 11.37 20.45 -0.59
CA TYR A 103 11.47 21.91 -0.41
C TYR A 103 11.55 22.74 -1.71
N PRO A 104 12.33 22.37 -2.74
CA PRO A 104 12.43 23.19 -3.95
C PRO A 104 11.18 23.18 -4.85
N LYS A 105 10.17 22.33 -4.60
CA LYS A 105 8.97 22.24 -5.45
C LYS A 105 7.94 23.30 -5.07
N LYS A 106 7.82 24.35 -5.91
CA LYS A 106 6.71 25.31 -5.82
C LYS A 106 5.42 24.69 -6.36
N PHE A 107 4.48 24.40 -5.46
CA PHE A 107 3.12 24.06 -5.83
C PHE A 107 2.29 25.34 -5.98
N LYS A 108 1.49 25.45 -7.05
CA LYS A 108 0.48 26.50 -7.12
C LYS A 108 -0.62 26.16 -6.11
N ILE A 109 -0.62 26.87 -4.99
CA ILE A 109 -1.67 26.77 -3.98
C ILE A 109 -2.79 27.71 -4.43
N ASP A 110 -3.93 27.14 -4.80
CA ASP A 110 -5.15 27.93 -5.00
C ASP A 110 -5.65 28.34 -3.61
N ASN A 111 -5.48 29.61 -3.23
CA ASN A 111 -5.89 30.17 -1.93
C ASN A 111 -7.42 30.32 -1.77
N LYS A 112 -8.22 29.50 -2.46
CA LYS A 112 -9.67 29.51 -2.29
C LYS A 112 -10.02 28.93 -0.93
N LYS A 113 -10.89 29.62 -0.18
CA LYS A 113 -11.52 29.06 1.02
C LYS A 113 -12.38 27.87 0.60
N LEU A 114 -11.84 26.66 0.76
CA LEU A 114 -12.53 25.42 0.44
C LEU A 114 -13.46 25.04 1.60
N ASN A 115 -14.72 24.77 1.29
CA ASN A 115 -15.63 24.17 2.25
C ASN A 115 -15.45 22.64 2.17
N LEU A 116 -14.82 22.06 3.20
CA LEU A 116 -14.48 20.63 3.25
C LEU A 116 -15.68 19.72 2.95
N TYR A 117 -16.87 20.06 3.45
CA TYR A 117 -18.07 19.26 3.24
C TYR A 117 -18.53 19.28 1.78
N LYS A 118 -18.55 20.47 1.15
CA LYS A 118 -18.87 20.61 -0.28
C LYS A 118 -17.85 19.89 -1.17
N GLU A 119 -16.58 19.96 -0.81
CA GLU A 119 -15.49 19.28 -1.51
C GLU A 119 -15.63 17.75 -1.44
N LEU A 120 -15.94 17.20 -0.26
CA LEU A 120 -16.22 15.76 -0.10
C LEU A 120 -17.42 15.32 -0.94
N LEU A 121 -18.55 16.03 -0.83
CA LEU A 121 -19.76 15.74 -1.61
C LEU A 121 -19.50 15.80 -3.11
N SER A 122 -18.70 16.75 -3.58
CA SER A 122 -18.34 16.84 -5.00
C SER A 122 -17.55 15.63 -5.49
N GLY A 123 -16.68 15.06 -4.64
CA GLY A 123 -15.94 13.84 -4.95
C GLY A 123 -16.86 12.63 -5.07
N VAL A 124 -17.80 12.49 -4.14
CA VAL A 124 -18.82 11.42 -4.17
C VAL A 124 -19.73 11.56 -5.38
N LYS A 125 -20.22 12.76 -5.66
CA LYS A 125 -21.05 13.05 -6.83
C LYS A 125 -20.34 12.69 -8.13
N TYR A 126 -19.08 13.12 -8.29
CA TYR A 126 -18.27 12.81 -9.47
C TYR A 126 -18.08 11.30 -9.69
N LEU A 127 -17.91 10.54 -8.61
CA LEU A 127 -17.86 9.08 -8.70
C LEU A 127 -19.22 8.51 -9.11
N SER A 128 -20.30 8.96 -8.50
CA SER A 128 -21.66 8.46 -8.77
C SER A 128 -22.10 8.68 -10.23
N GLU A 129 -21.57 9.71 -10.89
CA GLU A 129 -21.84 10.02 -12.30
C GLU A 129 -21.06 9.14 -13.28
N ASN A 130 -19.96 8.50 -12.83
CA ASN A 130 -19.09 7.69 -13.68
C ASN A 130 -19.12 6.21 -13.27
N LYS A 131 -19.93 5.42 -13.98
CA LYS A 131 -20.10 3.97 -13.74
C LYS A 131 -18.77 3.21 -13.69
N THR A 132 -17.79 3.59 -14.52
CA THR A 132 -16.48 2.92 -14.54
C THR A 132 -15.68 3.19 -13.26
N LEU A 133 -15.75 4.41 -12.72
CA LEU A 133 -15.08 4.74 -11.46
C LEU A 133 -15.73 4.02 -10.26
N ILE A 134 -17.06 3.91 -10.24
CA ILE A 134 -17.77 3.12 -9.23
C ILE A 134 -17.31 1.67 -9.29
N SER A 135 -17.31 1.05 -10.48
CA SER A 135 -16.85 -0.33 -10.65
C SER A 135 -15.42 -0.54 -10.18
N LEU A 136 -14.52 0.42 -10.42
CA LEU A 136 -13.14 0.36 -9.93
C LEU A 136 -13.08 0.47 -8.40
N ILE A 137 -13.86 1.35 -7.78
CA ILE A 137 -13.87 1.48 -6.31
C ILE A 137 -14.49 0.25 -5.66
N SER A 138 -15.58 -0.28 -6.21
CA SER A 138 -16.18 -1.55 -5.75
C SER A 138 -15.19 -2.71 -5.90
N TYR A 139 -14.45 -2.75 -7.01
CA TYR A 139 -13.35 -3.70 -7.19
C TYR A 139 -12.29 -3.55 -6.09
N ALA A 140 -11.88 -2.32 -5.73
CA ALA A 140 -10.95 -2.11 -4.62
C ALA A 140 -11.53 -2.64 -3.30
N ALA A 141 -12.79 -2.32 -3.00
CA ALA A 141 -13.44 -2.78 -1.78
C ALA A 141 -13.44 -4.31 -1.70
N LEU A 142 -13.83 -4.99 -2.79
CA LEU A 142 -13.85 -6.45 -2.87
C LEU A 142 -12.46 -7.07 -2.70
N VAL A 143 -11.46 -6.55 -3.42
CA VAL A 143 -10.08 -7.04 -3.30
C VAL A 143 -9.54 -6.83 -1.90
N ASN A 144 -9.79 -5.69 -1.28
CA ASN A 144 -9.34 -5.49 0.11
C ASN A 144 -10.07 -6.43 1.05
N PHE A 145 -11.38 -6.62 0.90
CA PHE A 145 -12.14 -7.57 1.71
C PHE A 145 -11.64 -9.02 1.58
N THR A 146 -11.34 -9.50 0.36
CA THR A 146 -10.93 -10.89 0.12
C THR A 146 -9.44 -11.16 0.26
N VAL A 147 -8.58 -10.17 -0.01
CA VAL A 147 -7.11 -10.37 -0.03
C VAL A 147 -6.47 -9.92 1.29
N PHE A 148 -7.01 -8.93 2.01
CA PHE A 148 -6.44 -8.63 3.33
C PHE A 148 -6.70 -9.76 4.33
N THR A 149 -7.81 -10.49 4.21
CA THR A 149 -8.04 -11.71 5.00
C THR A 149 -6.96 -12.76 4.73
N MET A 150 -6.53 -12.89 3.47
CA MET A 150 -5.44 -13.78 3.07
C MET A 150 -4.15 -13.46 3.84
N ALA A 151 -3.72 -12.20 3.82
CA ALA A 151 -2.44 -11.81 4.40
C ALA A 151 -2.44 -11.84 5.94
N ASN A 152 -3.55 -11.46 6.59
CA ASN A 152 -3.59 -11.26 8.04
C ASN A 152 -4.08 -12.48 8.83
N ALA A 153 -4.96 -13.32 8.26
CA ALA A 153 -5.50 -14.49 8.95
C ALA A 153 -5.05 -15.81 8.31
N TYR A 154 -5.14 -15.90 6.98
CA TYR A 154 -4.93 -17.17 6.30
C TYR A 154 -3.45 -17.55 6.15
N LEU A 155 -2.55 -16.60 5.85
CA LEU A 155 -1.12 -16.89 5.75
C LEU A 155 -0.52 -17.36 7.09
N PRO A 156 -0.84 -16.72 8.23
CA PRO A 156 -0.46 -17.24 9.55
C PRO A 156 -1.05 -18.63 9.83
N PHE A 157 -2.30 -18.87 9.42
CA PHE A 157 -2.93 -20.19 9.54
C PHE A 157 -2.22 -21.26 8.71
N ILE A 158 -1.89 -21.00 7.44
CA ILE A 158 -1.09 -21.92 6.63
C ILE A 158 0.23 -22.23 7.32
N SER A 159 0.95 -21.18 7.74
CA SER A 159 2.27 -21.33 8.35
C SER A 159 2.20 -22.23 9.57
N LYS A 160 1.29 -21.93 10.51
CA LYS A 160 1.22 -22.62 11.80
C LYS A 160 0.51 -23.97 11.73
N ASN A 161 -0.62 -24.06 11.04
CA ASN A 161 -1.53 -25.22 11.11
C ASN A 161 -1.35 -26.23 9.96
N ILE A 162 -0.84 -25.79 8.81
CA ILE A 162 -0.64 -26.69 7.65
C ILE A 162 0.82 -27.09 7.53
N LEU A 163 1.73 -26.12 7.65
CA LEU A 163 3.17 -26.33 7.49
C LEU A 163 3.88 -26.63 8.81
N ASN A 164 3.18 -26.55 9.96
CA ASN A 164 3.76 -26.65 11.30
C ASN A 164 4.99 -25.75 11.51
N GLY A 165 4.99 -24.61 10.84
CA GLY A 165 6.05 -23.62 10.84
C GLY A 165 5.90 -22.58 11.95
N ASP A 166 6.92 -21.75 12.09
CA ASP A 166 7.01 -20.70 13.11
C ASP A 166 6.81 -19.29 12.52
N ALA A 167 7.20 -18.27 13.28
CA ALA A 167 7.17 -16.88 12.82
C ALA A 167 8.15 -16.61 11.66
N ASN A 168 9.26 -17.36 11.57
CA ASN A 168 10.22 -17.24 10.48
C ASN A 168 9.62 -17.77 9.17
N ASP A 169 8.90 -18.89 9.24
CA ASP A 169 8.19 -19.45 8.09
C ASP A 169 7.11 -18.50 7.56
N LEU A 170 6.34 -17.86 8.44
CA LEU A 170 5.38 -16.82 8.04
C LEU A 170 6.07 -15.65 7.36
N GLY A 171 7.24 -15.23 7.88
CA GLY A 171 8.09 -14.22 7.27
C GLY A 171 8.55 -14.62 5.86
N LEU A 172 8.98 -15.87 5.68
CA LEU A 172 9.38 -16.42 4.38
C LEU A 172 8.22 -16.44 3.38
N LEU A 173 7.04 -16.95 3.78
CA LEU A 173 5.86 -16.97 2.91
C LEU A 173 5.49 -15.54 2.45
N SER A 174 5.49 -14.58 3.38
CA SER A 174 5.23 -13.17 3.11
C SER A 174 6.28 -12.54 2.18
N ALA A 175 7.56 -12.93 2.34
CA ALA A 175 8.65 -12.49 1.49
C ALA A 175 8.48 -13.01 0.07
N PHE A 176 8.15 -14.30 -0.13
CA PHE A 176 7.90 -14.88 -1.45
C PHE A 176 6.70 -14.25 -2.16
N THR A 177 5.60 -13.96 -1.44
CA THR A 177 4.49 -13.18 -2.00
C THR A 177 4.96 -11.79 -2.47
N SER A 178 5.81 -11.13 -1.69
CA SER A 178 6.34 -9.81 -2.02
C SER A 178 7.32 -9.85 -3.21
N ILE A 179 8.13 -10.90 -3.33
CA ILE A 179 9.00 -11.15 -4.49
C ILE A 179 8.16 -11.30 -5.76
N GLY A 180 7.08 -12.08 -5.71
CA GLY A 180 6.13 -12.19 -6.81
C GLY A 180 5.54 -10.82 -7.19
N ALA A 181 5.12 -10.04 -6.19
CA ALA A 181 4.55 -8.71 -6.43
C ALA A 181 5.55 -7.74 -7.06
N LEU A 182 6.82 -7.81 -6.66
CA LEU A 182 7.92 -7.06 -7.25
C LEU A 182 8.12 -7.45 -8.72
N ILE A 183 8.20 -8.75 -9.04
CA ILE A 183 8.32 -9.25 -10.41
C ILE A 183 7.14 -8.75 -11.26
N GLY A 184 5.91 -8.87 -10.78
CA GLY A 184 4.71 -8.40 -11.48
C GLY A 184 4.74 -6.89 -11.76
N SER A 185 5.20 -6.09 -10.79
CA SER A 185 5.32 -4.64 -10.93
C SER A 185 6.37 -4.22 -11.95
N ILE A 186 7.50 -4.93 -12.02
CA ILE A 186 8.56 -4.67 -13.01
C ILE A 186 8.06 -5.05 -14.41
N ILE A 187 7.44 -6.22 -14.56
CA ILE A 187 6.89 -6.71 -15.83
C ILE A 187 5.86 -5.71 -16.40
N ILE A 188 4.94 -5.20 -15.59
CA ILE A 188 3.93 -4.24 -16.06
C ILE A 188 4.54 -2.86 -16.35
N SER A 189 5.62 -2.47 -15.68
CA SER A 189 6.32 -1.19 -15.89
C SER A 189 7.13 -1.15 -17.20
N THR A 190 7.80 -2.27 -17.50
CA THR A 190 8.81 -2.35 -18.57
C THR A 190 8.22 -2.74 -19.92
N LYS A 191 7.23 -3.63 -19.93
CA LYS A 191 6.58 -4.05 -21.18
C LYS A 191 5.34 -3.20 -21.44
N ASN A 192 5.17 -2.75 -22.69
CA ASN A 192 3.93 -2.14 -23.19
C ASN A 192 2.83 -3.20 -23.37
N PHE A 193 2.43 -3.90 -22.30
CA PHE A 193 1.53 -5.04 -22.45
C PHE A 193 0.17 -4.71 -23.08
N THR A 194 -0.33 -3.46 -23.11
CA THR A 194 -1.72 -3.26 -23.55
C THR A 194 -2.21 -1.84 -23.84
N ASN A 195 -2.97 -1.74 -24.94
CA ASN A 195 -3.98 -0.70 -25.19
C ASN A 195 -5.30 -0.92 -24.39
N THR A 196 -5.43 -1.99 -23.59
CA THR A 196 -6.65 -2.40 -22.86
C THR A 196 -6.41 -2.76 -21.37
N PRO A 197 -6.06 -1.79 -20.50
CA PRO A 197 -5.80 -2.03 -19.07
C PRO A 197 -6.98 -2.66 -18.30
N GLY A 198 -8.23 -2.40 -18.72
CA GLY A 198 -9.42 -3.01 -18.12
C GLY A 198 -9.50 -4.53 -18.28
N LYS A 199 -9.12 -5.07 -19.45
CA LYS A 199 -9.15 -6.53 -19.69
C LYS A 199 -8.14 -7.25 -18.80
N PHE A 200 -6.93 -6.68 -18.68
CA PHE A 200 -5.88 -7.25 -17.84
C PHE A 200 -6.26 -7.20 -16.36
N LEU A 201 -6.87 -6.11 -15.90
CA LEU A 201 -7.40 -6.03 -14.53
C LEU A 201 -8.31 -7.22 -14.22
N ILE A 202 -9.30 -7.49 -15.10
CA ILE A 202 -10.29 -8.56 -14.93
C ILE A 202 -9.65 -9.95 -15.00
N ILE A 203 -8.78 -10.21 -15.97
CA ILE A 203 -8.12 -11.52 -16.11
C ILE A 203 -7.29 -11.82 -14.86
N PHE A 204 -6.48 -10.85 -14.43
CA PHE A 204 -5.55 -11.07 -13.33
C PHE A 204 -6.24 -11.14 -11.97
N ILE A 205 -7.42 -10.53 -11.76
CA ILE A 205 -8.17 -10.76 -10.51
C ILE A 205 -8.69 -12.20 -10.41
N PHE A 206 -9.17 -12.80 -11.51
CA PHE A 206 -9.57 -14.20 -11.50
C PHE A 206 -8.38 -15.12 -11.23
N ILE A 207 -7.26 -14.92 -11.93
CA ILE A 207 -6.03 -15.67 -11.68
C ILE A 207 -5.61 -15.52 -10.21
N TRP A 208 -5.71 -14.30 -9.66
CA TRP A 208 -5.33 -14.02 -8.28
C TRP A 208 -6.15 -14.85 -7.27
N HIS A 209 -7.46 -14.93 -7.44
CA HIS A 209 -8.34 -15.73 -6.57
C HIS A 209 -8.22 -17.24 -6.82
N ILE A 210 -7.99 -17.67 -8.07
CA ILE A 210 -7.74 -19.08 -8.38
C ILE A 210 -6.46 -19.56 -7.69
N LEU A 211 -5.40 -18.74 -7.72
CA LEU A 211 -4.15 -19.07 -7.03
C LEU A 211 -4.32 -19.08 -5.51
N MET A 212 -5.12 -18.15 -4.97
CA MET A 212 -5.51 -18.15 -3.55
C MET A 212 -6.18 -19.48 -3.16
N PHE A 213 -7.21 -19.89 -3.91
CA PHE A 213 -7.88 -21.17 -3.70
C PHE A 213 -6.94 -22.36 -3.91
N GLY A 214 -6.04 -22.27 -4.90
CA GLY A 214 -5.01 -23.29 -5.12
C GLY A 214 -4.16 -23.54 -3.89
N THR A 215 -3.81 -22.50 -3.12
CA THR A 215 -3.02 -22.70 -1.88
C THR A 215 -3.73 -23.54 -0.81
N SER A 216 -5.07 -23.63 -0.83
CA SER A 216 -5.80 -24.45 0.14
C SER A 216 -5.83 -25.94 -0.25
N LEU A 217 -5.45 -26.28 -1.49
CA LEU A 217 -5.49 -27.65 -2.01
C LEU A 217 -4.18 -28.41 -1.77
N PHE A 218 -3.10 -27.71 -1.42
CA PHE A 218 -1.77 -28.30 -1.27
C PHE A 218 -1.23 -28.10 0.14
N THR A 219 -0.54 -29.11 0.65
CA THR A 219 0.16 -29.07 1.95
C THR A 219 1.69 -29.01 1.78
N ILE A 220 2.19 -29.14 0.55
CA ILE A 220 3.62 -29.14 0.25
C ILE A 220 4.14 -27.69 0.19
N LYS A 221 5.09 -27.36 1.09
CA LYS A 221 5.69 -26.02 1.25
C LYS A 221 6.16 -25.42 -0.08
N THR A 222 6.88 -26.19 -0.89
CA THR A 222 7.42 -25.71 -2.19
C THR A 222 6.31 -25.33 -3.17
N ILE A 223 5.22 -26.10 -3.22
CA ILE A 223 4.08 -25.80 -4.11
C ILE A 223 3.38 -24.52 -3.62
N ILE A 224 3.16 -24.38 -2.32
CA ILE A 224 2.57 -23.18 -1.72
C ILE A 224 3.43 -21.95 -2.04
N ILE A 225 4.76 -22.04 -1.91
CA ILE A 225 5.67 -20.93 -2.25
C ILE A 225 5.53 -20.53 -3.73
N CYS A 226 5.54 -21.49 -4.66
CA CYS A 226 5.34 -21.22 -6.08
C CYS A 226 3.99 -20.52 -6.35
N LEU A 227 2.92 -20.99 -5.72
CA LEU A 227 1.59 -20.38 -5.82
C LEU A 227 1.57 -18.95 -5.24
N LEU A 228 2.25 -18.71 -4.12
CA LEU A 228 2.36 -17.39 -3.49
C LEU A 228 3.14 -16.39 -4.34
N ILE A 229 4.18 -16.83 -5.05
CA ILE A 229 4.91 -15.99 -6.01
C ILE A 229 3.97 -15.59 -7.16
N LEU A 230 3.28 -16.56 -7.76
CA LEU A 230 2.32 -16.30 -8.85
C LEU A 230 1.17 -15.40 -8.37
N PHE A 231 0.70 -15.61 -7.14
CA PHE A 231 -0.33 -14.81 -6.49
C PHE A 231 0.14 -13.35 -6.36
N GLY A 232 1.38 -13.14 -5.91
CA GLY A 232 2.01 -11.82 -5.84
C GLY A 232 2.08 -11.13 -7.21
N ILE A 233 2.53 -11.85 -8.24
CA ILE A 233 2.60 -11.34 -9.62
C ILE A 233 1.22 -10.85 -10.07
N SER A 234 0.20 -11.71 -9.96
CA SER A 234 -1.16 -11.39 -10.39
C SER A 234 -1.76 -10.22 -9.63
N GLY A 235 -1.56 -10.17 -8.32
CA GLY A 235 -2.02 -9.06 -7.49
C GLY A 235 -1.36 -7.72 -7.84
N SER A 236 -0.07 -7.73 -8.18
CA SER A 236 0.64 -6.51 -8.59
C SER A 236 0.15 -6.01 -9.95
N VAL A 237 0.01 -6.91 -10.93
CA VAL A 237 -0.49 -6.58 -12.27
C VAL A 237 -1.91 -6.00 -12.20
N SER A 238 -2.81 -6.62 -11.44
CA SER A 238 -4.20 -6.17 -11.33
C SER A 238 -4.31 -4.78 -10.69
N MET A 239 -3.59 -4.56 -9.59
CA MET A 239 -3.61 -3.28 -8.86
C MET A 239 -2.95 -2.11 -9.62
N VAL A 240 -1.88 -2.37 -10.38
CA VAL A 240 -1.26 -1.33 -11.22
C VAL A 240 -2.23 -0.90 -12.34
N ASN A 241 -2.88 -1.86 -13.02
CA ASN A 241 -3.88 -1.53 -14.05
C ASN A 241 -5.07 -0.77 -13.48
N MET A 242 -5.54 -1.14 -12.29
CA MET A 242 -6.60 -0.41 -11.59
C MET A 242 -6.20 1.04 -11.31
N SER A 243 -4.99 1.27 -10.81
CA SER A 243 -4.47 2.61 -10.54
C SER A 243 -4.40 3.44 -11.83
N VAL A 244 -3.91 2.84 -12.91
CA VAL A 244 -3.84 3.49 -14.24
C VAL A 244 -5.23 3.85 -14.76
N LEU A 245 -6.24 2.98 -14.61
CA LEU A 245 -7.62 3.25 -15.05
C LEU A 245 -8.28 4.37 -14.26
N ILE A 246 -8.12 4.38 -12.94
CA ILE A 246 -8.64 5.45 -12.09
C ILE A 246 -8.08 6.80 -12.56
N LEU A 247 -6.78 6.85 -12.86
CA LEU A 247 -6.09 8.08 -13.24
C LEU A 247 -6.38 8.51 -14.68
N SER A 248 -6.56 7.56 -15.60
CA SER A 248 -6.85 7.89 -17.00
C SER A 248 -8.24 8.49 -17.16
N ILE A 249 -9.20 8.07 -16.33
CA ILE A 249 -10.60 8.52 -16.34
C ILE A 249 -10.78 9.78 -15.49
N SER A 250 -10.03 9.93 -14.40
CA SER A 250 -10.18 11.06 -13.48
C SER A 250 -9.63 12.38 -14.05
N THR A 251 -10.36 13.47 -13.86
CA THR A 251 -9.85 14.82 -14.14
C THR A 251 -8.79 15.21 -13.10
N LYS A 252 -7.78 16.02 -13.51
CA LYS A 252 -6.64 16.39 -12.64
C LYS A 252 -7.05 16.93 -11.26
N ASN A 253 -8.14 17.71 -11.21
CA ASN A 253 -8.63 18.33 -9.97
C ASN A 253 -9.39 17.35 -9.06
N MET A 254 -9.79 16.18 -9.58
CA MET A 254 -10.55 15.17 -8.85
C MET A 254 -9.70 13.96 -8.43
N ILE A 255 -8.49 13.79 -8.97
CA ILE A 255 -7.59 12.66 -8.65
C ILE A 255 -7.42 12.47 -7.14
N GLY A 256 -7.13 13.55 -6.40
CA GLY A 256 -6.95 13.46 -4.95
C GLY A 256 -8.22 13.04 -4.21
N ARG A 257 -9.40 13.47 -4.69
CA ARG A 257 -10.71 13.11 -4.09
C ARG A 257 -11.05 11.66 -4.37
N VAL A 258 -10.87 11.20 -5.61
CA VAL A 258 -11.11 9.81 -6.02
C VAL A 258 -10.18 8.85 -5.29
N ILE A 259 -8.88 9.17 -5.18
CA ILE A 259 -7.93 8.37 -4.40
C ILE A 259 -8.32 8.36 -2.92
N GLY A 260 -8.72 9.51 -2.35
CA GLY A 260 -9.20 9.59 -0.97
C GLY A 260 -10.39 8.67 -0.69
N ILE A 261 -11.39 8.67 -1.57
CA ILE A 261 -12.56 7.78 -1.45
C ILE A 261 -12.17 6.32 -1.64
N ARG A 262 -11.26 6.02 -2.58
CA ARG A 262 -10.69 4.67 -2.73
C ARG A 262 -10.00 4.20 -1.45
N GLN A 263 -9.32 5.08 -0.70
CA GLN A 263 -8.70 4.70 0.58
C GLN A 263 -9.73 4.35 1.65
N LEU A 264 -10.92 4.98 1.65
CA LEU A 264 -12.01 4.58 2.56
C LEU A 264 -12.48 3.14 2.27
N ALA A 265 -12.53 2.75 1.00
CA ALA A 265 -12.84 1.40 0.58
C ALA A 265 -11.77 0.35 0.96
N ILE A 266 -10.58 0.76 1.42
CA ILE A 266 -9.56 -0.17 1.93
C ILE A 266 -9.93 -0.65 3.34
N PHE A 267 -10.67 0.14 4.12
CA PHE A 267 -10.99 -0.16 5.52
C PHE A 267 -12.27 -0.99 5.70
N THR A 268 -12.91 -1.45 4.63
CA THR A 268 -13.99 -2.45 4.71
C THR A 268 -13.42 -3.85 4.99
N LEU A 269 -12.67 -3.98 6.08
CA LEU A 269 -12.20 -5.29 6.55
C LEU A 269 -13.38 -6.05 7.18
N PRO A 270 -13.46 -7.38 7.03
CA PRO A 270 -14.48 -8.16 7.70
C PRO A 270 -14.35 -7.99 9.23
N ILE A 271 -15.49 -7.75 9.88
CA ILE A 271 -15.61 -7.66 11.33
C ILE A 271 -15.22 -9.04 11.89
N GLY A 272 -14.12 -9.12 12.64
CA GLY A 272 -13.56 -10.37 13.18
C GLY A 272 -12.09 -10.64 12.83
N LEU A 273 -11.44 -9.75 12.07
CA LEU A 273 -10.02 -9.81 11.71
C LEU A 273 -9.12 -8.83 12.48
N ILE A 274 -9.70 -8.13 13.46
CA ILE A 274 -9.05 -7.24 14.43
C ILE A 274 -9.02 -7.97 15.76
#